data_AF-A0A1C5DHG0-F1
#
_entry.id   AF-A0A1C5DHG0-F1
#
_cell.length_a   1.000
_cell.length_b   1.000
_cell.length_c   1.000
_cell.angle_alpha   90.00
_cell.angle_beta   90.00
_cell.angle_gamma   90.00
#
_symmetry.space_group_name_H-M   'P 1'
#
loop_
_entity.id
_entity.type
_entity.pdbx_description
1 polymer ?
#
loop_
_entity_poly.entity_id
_entity_poly.type
_entity_poly.pdbx_seq_one_letter_code
_entity_poly.pdbx_strand_id
1 'polypeptide(L)'
;MTTDAAHYDERGEVPLAGYAVLASAFAAGTGAFALLARRRGVRLPERMPPWDVVLLGTATYKASRLLARDKVTSFVRAPFTRRIGEGEANEVLDEPRGRGLRRAVGDLLSCPFCVSAWAAGTLVCSYPAAPRLTRLACGGFGALTVADWLQYAWTWTQQTEED
;
A
#
# COMPACT_ATOMS: atom_id res chain seq x y z
N MET A 1 41.46 -1.91 -4.15
CA MET A 1 40.06 -1.96 -3.70
C MET A 1 39.22 -1.38 -4.81
N THR A 2 38.95 -2.19 -5.84
CA THR A 2 38.17 -1.79 -7.00
C THR A 2 36.71 -1.71 -6.57
N THR A 3 36.12 -0.53 -6.65
CA THR A 3 34.69 -0.33 -6.49
C THR A 3 34.02 -1.05 -7.65
N ASP A 4 33.57 -2.26 -7.38
CA ASP A 4 32.68 -3.02 -8.23
C ASP A 4 31.40 -2.19 -8.32
N ALA A 5 31.24 -1.44 -9.42
CA ALA A 5 30.04 -0.69 -9.68
C ALA A 5 28.96 -1.72 -9.97
N ALA A 6 28.28 -2.18 -8.91
CA ALA A 6 27.22 -3.19 -8.97
C ALA A 6 26.28 -2.85 -10.12
N HIS A 7 26.39 -3.61 -11.21
CA HIS A 7 25.53 -3.43 -12.36
C HIS A 7 24.11 -3.75 -11.89
N TYR A 8 23.23 -2.74 -11.93
CA TYR A 8 21.91 -2.77 -11.27
C TYR A 8 21.04 -3.99 -11.64
N ASP A 9 21.28 -4.62 -12.79
CA ASP A 9 20.58 -5.82 -13.24
C ASP A 9 21.50 -6.70 -14.12
N GLU A 10 22.43 -7.43 -13.49
CA GLU A 10 23.35 -8.33 -14.22
C GLU A 10 22.64 -9.54 -14.86
N ARG A 11 21.45 -9.91 -14.36
CA ARG A 11 20.75 -11.16 -14.75
C ARG A 11 19.47 -10.92 -15.55
N GLY A 12 19.07 -9.67 -15.80
CA GLY A 12 17.79 -9.37 -16.44
C GLY A 12 16.58 -9.76 -15.59
N GLU A 13 16.79 -9.92 -14.28
CA GLU A 13 15.78 -10.41 -13.33
C GLU A 13 14.92 -9.26 -12.79
N VAL A 14 15.45 -8.03 -12.82
CA VAL A 14 14.75 -6.85 -12.32
C VAL A 14 13.89 -6.23 -13.42
N PRO A 15 12.55 -6.13 -13.27
CA PRO A 15 11.66 -5.64 -14.33
C PRO A 15 11.66 -4.10 -14.44
N LEU A 16 12.82 -3.51 -14.76
CA LEU A 16 13.06 -2.07 -14.84
C LEU A 16 12.04 -1.31 -15.69
N ALA A 17 11.75 -1.81 -16.90
CA ALA A 17 10.73 -1.20 -17.76
C ALA A 17 9.34 -1.23 -17.11
N GLY A 18 9.02 -2.31 -16.39
CA GLY A 18 7.76 -2.41 -15.63
C GLY A 18 7.69 -1.39 -14.50
N TYR A 19 8.78 -1.20 -13.75
CA TYR A 19 8.86 -0.16 -12.72
C TYR A 19 8.74 1.25 -13.31
N ALA A 20 9.39 1.52 -14.44
CA ALA A 20 9.25 2.80 -15.13
C ALA A 20 7.80 3.06 -15.55
N VAL A 21 7.09 2.04 -16.06
CA VAL A 21 5.65 2.13 -16.38
C VAL A 21 4.83 2.43 -15.13
N LEU A 22 5.05 1.73 -14.02
CA LEU A 22 4.32 1.95 -12.77
C LEU A 22 4.57 3.35 -12.20
N ALA A 23 5.83 3.79 -12.15
CA ALA A 23 6.19 5.12 -11.69
C ALA A 23 5.57 6.21 -12.58
N SER A 24 5.61 6.01 -13.90
CA SER A 24 4.98 6.93 -14.86
C SER A 24 3.46 6.99 -14.68
N ALA A 25 2.81 5.84 -14.46
CA ALA A 25 1.38 5.77 -14.20
C ALA A 25 0.99 6.51 -12.90
N PHE A 26 1.78 6.33 -11.83
CA PHE A 26 1.57 7.06 -10.58
C PHE A 26 1.74 8.57 -10.76
N ALA A 27 2.82 9.00 -11.41
CA ALA A 27 3.11 10.41 -11.66
C ALA A 27 2.06 11.06 -12.57
N ALA A 28 1.68 10.39 -13.66
CA ALA A 28 0.66 10.86 -14.58
C ALA A 28 -0.72 10.93 -13.92
N GLY A 29 -1.09 9.92 -13.11
CA GLY A 29 -2.34 9.92 -12.35
C GLY A 29 -2.41 11.08 -11.35
N THR A 30 -1.34 11.30 -10.59
CA THR A 30 -1.23 12.41 -9.64
C THR A 30 -1.27 13.76 -10.37
N GLY A 31 -0.56 13.91 -11.47
CA GLY A 31 -0.57 15.11 -12.31
C GLY A 31 -1.93 15.40 -12.93
N ALA A 32 -2.60 14.38 -13.47
CA ALA A 32 -3.95 14.49 -14.01
C ALA A 32 -4.96 14.90 -12.94
N PHE A 33 -4.87 14.29 -11.74
CA PHE A 33 -5.67 14.69 -10.59
C PHE A 33 -5.43 16.16 -10.23
N ALA A 34 -4.17 16.58 -10.09
CA ALA A 34 -3.84 17.96 -9.74
C ALA A 34 -4.38 18.96 -10.78
N LEU A 35 -4.23 18.66 -12.08
CA LEU A 35 -4.80 19.47 -13.16
C LEU A 35 -6.32 19.54 -13.07
N LEU A 36 -6.99 18.41 -12.82
CA LEU A 36 -8.44 18.34 -12.73
C LEU A 36 -8.98 19.06 -11.49
N ALA A 37 -8.30 18.91 -10.34
CA ALA A 37 -8.60 19.60 -9.11
C ALA A 37 -8.49 21.12 -9.29
N ARG A 38 -7.43 21.59 -9.96
CA ARG A 38 -7.26 23.01 -10.33
C ARG A 38 -8.39 23.49 -11.25
N ARG A 39 -8.74 22.72 -12.28
CA ARG A 39 -9.84 23.07 -13.21
C ARG A 39 -11.21 23.12 -12.54
N ARG A 40 -11.44 22.26 -11.54
CA ARG A 40 -12.70 22.23 -10.76
C ARG A 40 -12.72 23.22 -9.60
N GLY A 41 -11.68 24.02 -9.41
CA GLY A 41 -11.61 24.99 -8.32
C GLY A 41 -11.55 24.36 -6.93
N VAL A 42 -11.02 23.13 -6.82
CA VAL A 42 -10.82 22.47 -5.53
C VAL A 42 -9.87 23.32 -4.69
N ARG A 43 -10.34 23.76 -3.52
CA ARG A 43 -9.51 24.53 -2.59
C ARG A 43 -8.67 23.57 -1.75
N LEU A 44 -7.36 23.79 -1.76
CA LEU A 44 -6.45 23.05 -0.89
C LEU A 44 -6.61 23.54 0.56
N PRO A 45 -6.56 22.64 1.55
CA PRO A 45 -6.53 23.03 2.96
C PRO A 45 -5.31 23.91 3.24
N GLU A 46 -5.48 25.01 3.97
CA GLU A 46 -4.37 25.88 4.39
C GLU A 46 -3.44 25.18 5.39
N ARG A 47 -3.99 24.22 6.15
CA ARG A 47 -3.28 23.41 7.15
C ARG A 47 -3.83 22.00 7.14
N MET A 48 -2.95 21.03 7.34
CA MET A 48 -3.36 19.65 7.62
C MET A 48 -3.23 19.43 9.13
N PRO A 49 -4.35 19.27 9.86
CA PRO A 49 -4.31 19.01 11.29
C PRO A 49 -3.45 17.77 11.60
N PRO A 50 -2.67 17.76 12.71
CA PRO A 50 -1.82 16.61 13.06
C PRO A 50 -2.61 15.31 13.19
N TRP A 51 -3.86 15.37 13.69
CA TRP A 51 -4.72 14.20 13.79
C TRP A 51 -5.10 13.63 12.42
N ASP A 52 -5.28 14.46 11.39
CA ASP A 52 -5.56 13.99 10.03
C ASP A 52 -4.34 13.27 9.45
N VAL A 53 -3.12 13.73 9.78
CA VAL A 53 -1.88 13.04 9.41
C VAL A 53 -1.83 11.65 10.04
N VAL A 54 -2.14 11.54 11.34
CA VAL A 54 -2.20 10.25 12.05
C VAL A 54 -3.26 9.36 11.42
N LEU A 55 -4.46 9.89 11.14
CA LEU A 55 -5.57 9.14 10.57
C LEU A 55 -5.28 8.66 9.15
N LEU A 56 -4.68 9.51 8.31
CA LEU A 56 -4.21 9.14 6.97
C LEU A 56 -3.09 8.09 7.05
N GLY A 57 -2.18 8.23 8.01
CA GLY A 57 -1.09 7.29 8.23
C GLY A 57 -1.60 5.90 8.63
N THR A 58 -2.47 5.81 9.63
CA THR A 58 -3.07 4.53 10.07
C THR A 58 -3.93 3.91 8.98
N ALA A 59 -4.71 4.73 8.27
CA ALA A 59 -5.50 4.25 7.14
C ALA A 59 -4.63 3.73 6.00
N THR A 60 -3.53 4.42 5.67
CA THR A 60 -2.57 4.00 4.65
C THR A 60 -1.92 2.68 5.05
N TYR A 61 -1.49 2.54 6.31
CA TYR A 61 -0.92 1.30 6.85
C TYR A 61 -1.88 0.13 6.72
N LYS A 62 -3.13 0.28 7.18
CA LYS A 62 -4.11 -0.82 7.14
C LYS A 62 -4.51 -1.13 5.71
N ALA A 63 -4.76 -0.13 4.87
CA ALA A 63 -5.11 -0.33 3.47
C ALA A 63 -3.98 -1.04 2.70
N SER A 64 -2.72 -0.68 2.93
CA SER A 64 -1.60 -1.31 2.24
C SER A 64 -1.40 -2.77 2.66
N ARG A 65 -1.53 -3.08 3.95
CA ARG A 65 -1.50 -4.48 4.44
C ARG A 65 -2.71 -5.27 3.96
N LEU A 66 -3.90 -4.68 3.96
CA LEU A 66 -5.09 -5.34 3.44
C LEU A 66 -4.89 -5.73 1.97
N LEU A 67 -4.34 -4.84 1.15
CA LEU A 67 -4.10 -5.12 -0.27
C LEU A 67 -2.90 -6.05 -0.51
N ALA A 68 -1.85 -5.99 0.30
CA ALA A 68 -0.60 -6.72 0.07
C ALA A 68 -0.50 -8.06 0.81
N ARG A 69 -1.22 -8.24 1.92
CA ARG A 69 -1.05 -9.37 2.84
C ARG A 69 -2.34 -10.11 3.16
N ASP A 70 -3.51 -9.49 3.12
CA ASP A 70 -4.74 -10.16 3.60
C ASP A 70 -5.14 -11.39 2.76
N LYS A 71 -5.51 -12.50 3.41
CA LYS A 71 -5.90 -13.75 2.74
C LYS A 71 -7.17 -13.60 1.90
N VAL A 72 -8.15 -12.81 2.33
CA VAL A 72 -9.42 -12.58 1.63
C VAL A 72 -9.19 -11.77 0.36
N THR A 73 -8.33 -10.77 0.38
CA THR A 73 -8.00 -9.97 -0.82
C THR A 73 -7.01 -10.65 -1.78
N SER A 74 -6.62 -11.90 -1.51
CA SER A 74 -5.65 -12.63 -2.34
C SER A 74 -6.07 -12.77 -3.80
N PHE A 75 -7.37 -12.69 -4.13
CA PHE A 75 -7.85 -12.68 -5.51
C PHE A 75 -7.28 -11.52 -6.36
N VAL A 76 -6.96 -10.38 -5.73
CA VAL A 76 -6.33 -9.22 -6.40
C VAL A 76 -4.89 -9.55 -6.79
N ARG A 77 -4.17 -10.27 -5.91
CA ARG A 77 -2.75 -10.60 -6.08
C ARG A 77 -2.55 -11.87 -6.90
N ALA A 78 -3.51 -12.79 -6.86
CA ALA A 78 -3.42 -14.11 -7.49
C ALA A 78 -2.91 -14.06 -8.94
N PRO A 79 -3.31 -13.13 -9.82
CA PRO A 79 -2.77 -13.04 -11.19
C PRO A 79 -1.28 -12.70 -11.28
N PHE A 80 -0.73 -11.99 -10.29
CA PHE A 80 0.61 -11.38 -10.31
C PHE A 80 1.60 -12.01 -9.32
N THR A 81 1.10 -12.76 -8.34
CA THR A 81 1.92 -13.41 -7.31
C THR A 81 1.63 -14.92 -7.21
N ARG A 82 2.48 -15.63 -6.46
CA ARG A 82 2.30 -17.00 -6.00
C ARG A 82 2.45 -17.01 -4.48
N ARG A 83 1.51 -17.65 -3.78
CA ARG A 83 1.61 -17.83 -2.33
C ARG A 83 2.75 -18.78 -1.99
N ILE A 84 3.62 -18.33 -1.09
CA ILE A 84 4.76 -19.11 -0.57
C ILE A 84 4.61 -19.46 0.90
N GLY A 85 3.70 -18.81 1.62
CA GLY A 85 3.45 -19.11 3.03
C GLY A 85 2.26 -18.36 3.60
N GLU A 86 1.95 -18.66 4.85
CA GLU A 86 1.02 -17.89 5.68
C GLU A 86 1.83 -17.09 6.70
N GLY A 87 1.42 -15.85 6.94
CA GLY A 87 1.94 -15.01 8.00
C GLY A 87 1.10 -15.12 9.26
N GLU A 88 1.34 -14.23 10.21
CA GLU A 88 0.52 -14.11 11.42
C GLU A 88 -0.86 -13.49 11.12
N ALA A 89 -1.86 -13.82 11.94
CA ALA A 89 -3.22 -13.26 11.90
C ALA A 89 -3.80 -13.06 10.49
N ASN A 90 -3.92 -14.18 9.75
CA ASN A 90 -4.56 -14.24 8.43
C ASN A 90 -3.84 -13.45 7.32
N GLU A 91 -2.61 -12.99 7.56
CA GLU A 91 -1.74 -12.50 6.50
C GLU A 91 -1.17 -13.67 5.68
N VAL A 92 -0.83 -13.39 4.42
CA VAL A 92 -0.19 -14.35 3.51
C VAL A 92 1.07 -13.75 2.91
N LEU A 93 2.04 -14.63 2.69
CA LEU A 93 3.30 -14.29 2.04
C LEU A 93 3.22 -14.72 0.58
N ASP A 94 3.35 -13.74 -0.29
CA ASP A 94 3.23 -13.88 -1.73
C ASP A 94 4.54 -13.45 -2.38
N GLU A 95 5.05 -14.25 -3.31
CA GLU A 95 6.16 -13.89 -4.18
C GLU A 95 5.65 -13.48 -5.57
N PRO A 96 6.25 -12.45 -6.17
CA PRO A 96 5.84 -12.01 -7.51
C PRO A 96 6.17 -13.04 -8.58
N ARG A 97 5.33 -13.15 -9.63
CA ARG A 97 5.49 -14.16 -10.69
C ARG A 97 5.43 -13.57 -12.09
N GLY A 98 5.94 -14.34 -13.05
CA GLY A 98 5.99 -13.93 -14.44
C GLY A 98 7.22 -13.07 -14.75
N ARG A 99 7.13 -12.27 -15.83
CA ARG A 99 8.21 -11.42 -16.34
C ARG A 99 7.68 -10.04 -16.72
N GLY A 100 8.57 -9.07 -16.89
CA GLY A 100 8.24 -7.72 -17.35
C GLY A 100 7.21 -7.03 -16.45
N LEU A 101 6.19 -6.40 -17.05
CA LEU A 101 5.18 -5.64 -16.31
C LEU A 101 4.40 -6.51 -15.30
N ARG A 102 4.13 -7.78 -15.62
CA ARG A 102 3.43 -8.69 -14.70
C ARG A 102 4.23 -8.92 -13.42
N ARG A 103 5.55 -9.11 -13.56
CA ARG A 103 6.46 -9.24 -12.42
C ARG A 103 6.49 -7.95 -11.61
N ALA A 104 6.64 -6.79 -12.26
CA ALA A 104 6.65 -5.48 -11.60
C ALA A 104 5.36 -5.17 -10.82
N VAL A 105 4.18 -5.49 -11.39
CA VAL A 105 2.90 -5.37 -10.68
C VAL A 105 2.84 -6.35 -9.50
N GLY A 106 3.38 -7.55 -9.68
CA GLY A 106 3.57 -8.50 -8.58
C GLY A 106 4.42 -7.89 -7.47
N ASP A 107 5.60 -7.33 -7.79
CA ASP A 107 6.53 -6.75 -6.81
C ASP A 107 5.83 -5.63 -6.02
N LEU A 108 5.08 -4.77 -6.72
CA LEU A 108 4.24 -3.73 -6.10
C LEU A 108 3.22 -4.35 -5.13
N LEU A 109 2.42 -5.32 -5.58
CA LEU A 109 1.32 -5.90 -4.81
C LEU A 109 1.77 -6.83 -3.68
N SER A 110 2.96 -7.42 -3.76
CA SER A 110 3.55 -8.22 -2.67
C SER A 110 4.26 -7.36 -1.61
N CYS A 111 4.52 -6.09 -1.91
CA CYS A 111 5.26 -5.19 -1.03
C CYS A 111 4.33 -4.15 -0.36
N PRO A 112 4.04 -4.29 0.95
CA PRO A 112 3.14 -3.36 1.65
C PRO A 112 3.66 -1.91 1.68
N PHE A 113 4.98 -1.69 1.58
CA PHE A 113 5.57 -0.36 1.47
C PHE A 113 5.38 0.26 0.09
N CYS A 114 5.43 -0.55 -0.97
CA CYS A 114 5.15 -0.04 -2.31
C CYS A 114 3.66 0.28 -2.44
N VAL A 115 2.78 -0.60 -1.96
CA VAL A 115 1.33 -0.32 -1.94
C VAL A 115 0.99 0.90 -1.06
N SER A 116 1.69 1.12 0.06
CA SER A 116 1.42 2.26 0.94
C SER A 116 1.66 3.60 0.24
N ALA A 117 2.66 3.70 -0.65
CA ALA A 117 2.85 4.91 -1.45
C ALA A 117 1.65 5.22 -2.37
N TRP A 118 1.07 4.19 -2.99
CA TRP A 118 -0.12 4.33 -3.84
C TRP A 118 -1.38 4.65 -3.05
N ALA A 119 -1.56 3.99 -1.90
CA ALA A 119 -2.66 4.24 -0.98
C ALA A 119 -2.61 5.68 -0.42
N ALA A 120 -1.44 6.12 0.05
CA ALA A 120 -1.22 7.48 0.52
C ALA A 120 -1.52 8.51 -0.57
N GLY A 121 -0.98 8.32 -1.78
CA GLY A 121 -1.25 9.21 -2.91
C GLY A 121 -2.75 9.34 -3.21
N THR A 122 -3.46 8.22 -3.20
CA THR A 122 -4.92 8.19 -3.44
C THR A 122 -5.69 8.91 -2.35
N LEU A 123 -5.38 8.66 -1.07
CA LEU A 123 -6.05 9.30 0.06
C LEU A 123 -5.76 10.80 0.12
N VAL A 124 -4.51 11.21 -0.10
CA VAL A 124 -4.11 12.63 -0.12
C VAL A 124 -4.75 13.37 -1.29
N CYS A 125 -4.84 12.76 -2.48
CA CYS A 125 -5.58 13.35 -3.59
C CYS A 125 -7.08 13.46 -3.27
N SER A 126 -7.67 12.44 -2.65
CA SER A 126 -9.11 12.45 -2.33
C SER A 126 -9.48 13.46 -1.24
N TYR A 127 -8.56 13.74 -0.32
CA TYR A 127 -8.78 14.60 0.85
C TYR A 127 -9.31 16.01 0.53
N PRO A 128 -8.69 16.81 -0.37
CA PRO A 128 -9.22 18.12 -0.73
C PRO A 128 -10.49 18.06 -1.58
N ALA A 129 -10.68 16.99 -2.37
CA ALA A 129 -11.84 16.86 -3.26
C ALA A 129 -13.12 16.41 -2.54
N ALA A 130 -12.98 15.53 -1.54
CA ALA A 130 -14.08 14.96 -0.78
C ALA A 130 -13.66 14.72 0.69
N PRO A 131 -13.49 15.79 1.50
CA PRO A 131 -12.88 15.67 2.84
C PRO A 131 -13.70 14.81 3.81
N ARG A 132 -15.04 14.93 3.76
CA ARG A 132 -15.93 14.14 4.65
C ARG A 132 -15.86 12.65 4.36
N LEU A 133 -15.90 12.29 3.08
CA LEU A 133 -15.82 10.89 2.65
C LEU A 133 -14.44 10.31 2.95
N THR A 134 -13.38 11.07 2.66
CA THR A 134 -11.99 10.64 2.93
C THR A 134 -11.78 10.43 4.43
N ARG A 135 -12.23 11.36 5.28
CA ARG A 135 -12.15 11.20 6.74
C ARG A 135 -12.95 10.02 7.25
N LEU A 136 -14.14 9.75 6.69
CA LEU A 136 -14.94 8.57 7.04
C LEU A 136 -14.20 7.27 6.69
N ALA A 137 -13.65 7.19 5.48
CA ALA A 137 -12.88 6.03 5.04
C ALA A 137 -11.64 5.80 5.91
N CYS A 138 -10.85 6.86 6.17
CA CYS A 138 -9.68 6.75 7.03
C CYS A 138 -10.07 6.41 8.48
N GLY A 139 -11.18 6.95 8.99
CA GLY A 139 -11.81 6.57 10.26
C GLY A 139 -12.12 5.08 10.35
N GLY A 140 -12.75 4.52 9.31
CA GLY A 140 -13.04 3.09 9.21
C GLY A 140 -11.78 2.23 9.25
N PHE A 141 -10.75 2.57 8.47
CA PHE A 141 -9.48 1.85 8.52
C PHE A 141 -8.73 2.01 9.85
N GLY A 142 -8.81 3.17 10.48
CA GLY A 142 -8.29 3.40 11.82
C GLY A 142 -8.98 2.51 12.86
N ALA A 143 -10.31 2.43 12.82
CA ALA A 143 -11.09 1.54 13.69
C ALA A 143 -10.74 0.06 13.47
N LEU A 144 -10.55 -0.37 12.21
CA LEU A 144 -10.07 -1.72 11.91
C LEU A 144 -8.69 -1.99 12.50
N THR A 145 -7.79 -1.01 12.44
CA THR A 145 -6.44 -1.16 13.03
C THR A 145 -6.53 -1.37 14.54
N VAL A 146 -7.38 -0.60 15.23
CA VAL A 146 -7.62 -0.77 16.68
C VAL A 146 -8.22 -2.15 16.96
N ALA A 147 -9.17 -2.61 16.14
CA ALA A 147 -9.77 -3.93 16.28
C ALA A 147 -8.74 -5.06 16.12
N ASP A 148 -7.85 -4.98 15.12
CA ASP A 148 -6.78 -5.97 14.95
C ASP A 148 -5.86 -6.01 16.18
N TRP A 149 -5.46 -4.84 16.69
CA TRP A 149 -4.63 -4.75 17.91
C TRP A 149 -5.28 -5.42 19.11
N LEU A 150 -6.59 -5.25 19.29
CA LEU A 150 -7.34 -5.93 20.34
C LEU A 150 -7.36 -7.45 20.12
N GLN A 151 -7.48 -7.92 18.87
CA GLN A 151 -7.41 -9.35 18.55
C GLN A 151 -6.02 -9.91 18.84
N TYR A 152 -4.94 -9.20 18.48
CA TYR A 152 -3.57 -9.60 18.79
C TYR A 152 -3.32 -9.69 20.30
N ALA A 153 -3.79 -8.69 21.05
CA ALA A 153 -3.68 -8.68 22.51
C ALA A 153 -4.42 -9.88 23.13
N TRP A 154 -5.63 -10.19 22.65
CA TRP A 154 -6.38 -11.36 23.10
C TRP A 154 -5.65 -12.68 22.80
N THR A 155 -5.14 -12.86 21.58
CA THR A 155 -4.40 -14.07 21.23
C THR A 155 -3.14 -14.23 22.05
N TRP A 156 -2.46 -13.13 22.39
CA TRP A 156 -1.28 -13.15 23.25
C TRP A 156 -1.63 -13.58 24.68
N THR A 157 -2.75 -13.07 25.25
CA THR A 157 -3.17 -13.48 26.60
C THR A 157 -3.56 -14.97 26.70
N GLN A 158 -4.10 -15.56 25.62
CA GLN A 158 -4.43 -16.98 25.61
C GLN A 158 -3.17 -17.87 25.57
N GLN A 159 -2.15 -17.48 24.82
CA GLN A 159 -0.89 -18.22 24.76
C GLN A 159 -0.19 -18.27 26.13
N THR A 160 -0.25 -17.18 26.90
CA THR A 160 0.35 -17.13 28.24
C THR A 160 -0.36 -17.99 29.29
N GLU A 161 -1.57 -18.46 29.03
CA GLU A 161 -2.29 -19.38 29.92
C GLU A 161 -1.99 -20.86 29.61
N GLU A 162 -1.54 -21.15 28.39
CA GLU A 162 -1.20 -22.51 27.94
C GLU A 162 0.26 -22.90 28.23
N ASP A 163 1.14 -21.92 28.46
CA ASP A 163 2.56 -22.08 28.85
C ASP A 163 2.78 -22.14 30.37
#